data_AF-A0A2A2TP56-F1
#
_entry.id   AF-A0A2A2TP56-F1
#
_cell.length_a   1.000
_cell.length_b   1.000
_cell.length_c   1.000
_cell.angle_alpha   90.00
_cell.angle_beta   90.00
_cell.angle_gamma   90.00
#
_symmetry.space_group_name_H-M   'P 1'
#
loop_
_entity.id
_entity.type
_entity.pdbx_description
1 polymer ?
#
loop_
_entity_poly.entity_id
_entity_poly.type
_entity_poly.pdbx_seq_one_letter_code
_entity_poly.pdbx_strand_id
1 'polypeptide(L)'
;MKNDNSELEDELRAEYDLKSLRVRKLGAGRKSFGGVVIRLEPDVAEMFPSADAVNEALRFLVRVTQNNQFSSPKPHPNNSIGTD
;
A
#
# COMPACT_ATOMS: atom_id res chain seq x y z
N MET A 1 -39.15 -32.34 -41.86
CA MET A 1 -38.80 -32.06 -40.46
C MET A 1 -37.30 -31.79 -40.44
N LYS A 2 -36.88 -30.53 -40.31
CA LYS A 2 -35.47 -30.17 -40.13
C LYS A 2 -35.21 -30.25 -38.63
N ASN A 3 -34.46 -31.26 -38.20
CA ASN A 3 -34.00 -31.37 -36.82
C ASN A 3 -32.70 -30.58 -36.73
N ASP A 4 -32.81 -29.26 -36.69
CA ASP A 4 -31.68 -28.36 -36.50
C ASP A 4 -31.38 -28.30 -35.00
N ASN A 5 -31.01 -29.44 -34.43
CA ASN A 5 -30.37 -29.52 -33.13
C ASN A 5 -28.90 -29.10 -33.34
N SER A 6 -28.70 -27.84 -33.75
CA SER A 6 -27.45 -27.18 -33.44
C SER A 6 -27.48 -26.99 -31.93
N GLU A 7 -27.01 -28.01 -31.21
CA GLU A 7 -26.30 -27.79 -29.96
C GLU A 7 -25.31 -26.67 -30.27
N LEU A 8 -25.72 -25.44 -29.99
CA LEU A 8 -24.85 -24.29 -30.10
C LEU A 8 -23.75 -24.62 -29.11
N GLU A 9 -22.59 -24.98 -29.62
CA GLU A 9 -21.34 -25.05 -28.86
C GLU A 9 -21.16 -23.66 -28.24
N ASP A 10 -21.79 -23.45 -27.09
CA ASP A 10 -21.72 -22.25 -26.26
C ASP A 10 -20.39 -22.28 -25.49
N GLU A 11 -19.34 -22.71 -26.18
CA GLU A 11 -17.99 -22.84 -25.66
C GLU A 11 -17.21 -21.61 -26.13
N LEU A 12 -16.81 -20.80 -25.16
CA LEU A 12 -15.91 -19.69 -25.40
C LEU A 12 -14.59 -20.23 -25.98
N ARG A 13 -14.07 -19.58 -27.03
CA ARG A 13 -12.73 -19.91 -27.54
C ARG A 13 -11.70 -19.82 -26.41
N ALA A 14 -10.70 -20.69 -26.43
CA ALA A 14 -9.67 -20.77 -25.38
C ALA A 14 -8.96 -19.43 -25.09
N GLU A 15 -8.87 -18.55 -26.08
CA GLU A 15 -8.30 -17.20 -25.98
C GLU A 15 -9.09 -16.28 -25.02
N TYR A 16 -10.38 -16.55 -24.80
CA TYR A 16 -11.26 -15.80 -23.91
C TYR A 16 -11.36 -16.40 -22.49
N ASP A 17 -10.44 -17.29 -22.08
CA ASP A 17 -10.37 -17.76 -20.69
C ASP A 17 -9.75 -16.68 -19.77
N LEU A 18 -10.62 -15.86 -19.18
CA LEU A 18 -10.23 -14.76 -18.30
C LEU A 18 -9.93 -15.19 -16.85
N LYS A 19 -10.02 -16.49 -16.51
CA LYS A 19 -9.84 -16.99 -15.13
C LYS A 19 -8.45 -16.70 -14.55
N SER A 20 -7.44 -16.57 -15.42
CA SER A 20 -6.05 -16.26 -15.02
C SER A 20 -5.78 -14.76 -14.83
N LEU A 21 -6.72 -13.89 -15.22
CA LEU A 21 -6.51 -12.45 -15.17
C LEU A 21 -6.77 -11.90 -13.76
N ARG A 22 -5.87 -11.05 -13.28
CA ARG A 22 -6.07 -10.30 -12.03
C ARG A 22 -7.11 -9.20 -12.26
N VAL A 23 -8.22 -9.26 -11.52
CA VAL A 23 -9.28 -8.25 -11.58
C VAL A 23 -8.75 -6.89 -11.11
N ARG A 24 -8.58 -5.94 -12.03
CA ARG A 24 -8.25 -4.55 -11.73
C ARG A 24 -9.53 -3.70 -11.78
N LYS A 25 -9.79 -2.95 -10.71
CA LYS A 25 -10.85 -1.94 -10.68
C LYS A 25 -10.48 -0.78 -11.62
N LEU A 26 -11.06 -0.73 -12.82
CA LEU A 26 -10.89 0.36 -13.79
C LEU A 26 -12.03 1.38 -13.67
N GLY A 27 -11.73 2.69 -13.70
CA GLY A 27 -12.72 3.79 -13.66
C GLY A 27 -12.31 4.98 -12.79
N ALA A 28 -12.86 6.15 -13.09
CA ALA A 28 -12.61 7.38 -12.33
C ALA A 28 -13.06 7.22 -10.85
N GLY A 29 -12.21 7.63 -9.91
CA GLY A 29 -12.49 7.54 -8.46
C GLY A 29 -12.11 6.21 -7.79
N ARG A 30 -11.50 5.26 -8.52
CA ARG A 30 -11.09 3.98 -7.93
C ARG A 30 -9.64 4.05 -7.46
N LYS A 31 -9.45 4.15 -6.13
CA LYS A 31 -8.14 4.05 -5.46
C LYS A 31 -7.50 2.70 -5.82
N SER A 32 -6.18 2.68 -6.06
CA SER A 32 -5.40 1.45 -6.13
C SER A 32 -5.79 0.52 -4.98
N PHE A 33 -5.79 -0.80 -5.18
CA PHE A 33 -5.93 -1.73 -4.06
C PHE A 33 -4.78 -1.45 -3.07
N GLY A 34 -5.11 -0.89 -1.90
CA GLY A 34 -4.14 -0.64 -0.84
C GLY A 34 -4.15 0.80 -0.35
N GLY A 35 -3.81 0.97 0.93
CA GLY A 35 -3.59 2.26 1.56
C GLY A 35 -2.38 3.01 0.99
N VAL A 36 -1.76 3.86 1.80
CA VAL A 36 -0.56 4.62 1.38
C VAL A 36 0.56 3.64 1.01
N VAL A 37 1.10 3.79 -0.20
CA VAL A 37 2.29 3.03 -0.64
C VAL A 37 3.53 3.78 -0.19
N ILE A 38 4.36 3.12 0.60
CA ILE A 38 5.66 3.64 1.05
C ILE A 38 6.74 2.88 0.30
N ARG A 39 7.61 3.59 -0.41
CA ARG A 39 8.76 3.01 -1.10
C ARG A 39 9.93 2.91 -0.12
N LEU A 40 10.50 1.71 -0.03
CA LEU A 40 11.75 1.47 0.70
C LEU A 40 12.92 1.48 -0.30
N GLU A 41 14.09 1.87 0.18
CA GLU A 41 15.33 1.70 -0.56
C GLU A 41 15.73 0.21 -0.62
N PRO A 42 16.51 -0.22 -1.63
CA PRO A 42 16.82 -1.63 -1.86
C PRO A 42 17.53 -2.31 -0.67
N ASP A 43 18.47 -1.61 -0.06
CA ASP A 43 19.22 -2.04 1.12
C ASP A 43 18.30 -2.30 2.32
N VAL A 44 17.34 -1.41 2.56
CA VAL A 44 16.34 -1.56 3.63
C VAL A 44 15.40 -2.71 3.31
N ALA A 45 14.96 -2.84 2.06
CA ALA A 45 14.07 -3.94 1.64
C ALA A 45 14.75 -5.32 1.77
N GLU A 46 16.07 -5.40 1.53
CA GLU A 46 16.84 -6.64 1.74
C GLU A 46 16.99 -6.99 3.23
N MET A 47 17.12 -5.99 4.10
CA MET A 47 17.23 -6.20 5.55
C MET A 47 15.90 -6.61 6.20
N PHE A 48 14.75 -6.16 5.67
CA PHE A 48 13.45 -6.38 6.27
C PHE A 48 12.56 -7.28 5.39
N PRO A 49 12.35 -8.56 5.76
CA PRO A 49 11.64 -9.52 4.91
C PRO A 49 10.12 -9.29 4.83
N SER A 50 9.54 -8.43 5.69
CA SER A 50 8.10 -8.15 5.68
C SER A 50 7.76 -6.72 6.13
N ALA A 51 6.58 -6.26 5.73
CA ALA A 51 6.04 -4.97 6.17
C ALA A 51 5.84 -4.90 7.70
N ASP A 52 5.48 -6.03 8.33
CA ASP A 52 5.32 -6.09 9.79
C ASP A 52 6.65 -5.88 10.50
N ALA A 53 7.75 -6.45 9.99
CA ALA A 53 9.08 -6.26 10.54
C ALA A 53 9.53 -4.79 10.49
N VAL A 54 9.28 -4.10 9.38
CA VAL A 54 9.55 -2.66 9.24
C VAL A 54 8.73 -1.85 10.24
N ASN A 55 7.43 -2.14 10.34
CA ASN A 55 6.53 -1.42 11.23
C ASN A 55 6.91 -1.58 12.70
N GLU A 56 7.28 -2.77 13.14
CA GLU A 56 7.72 -3.01 14.51
C GLU A 56 9.05 -2.32 14.83
N ALA A 57 10.00 -2.31 13.88
CA ALA A 57 11.26 -1.59 14.05
C ALA A 57 11.04 -0.07 14.20
N LEU A 58 10.19 0.53 13.36
CA LEU A 58 9.85 1.95 13.45
C LEU A 58 9.10 2.28 14.74
N ARG A 59 8.17 1.42 15.18
CA ARG A 59 7.48 1.57 16.47
C ARG A 59 8.46 1.50 17.65
N PHE A 60 9.41 0.58 17.60
CA PHE A 60 10.46 0.47 18.62
C PHE A 60 11.29 1.75 18.68
N LEU A 61 11.73 2.28 17.53
CA LEU A 61 12.47 3.54 17.47
C LEU A 61 11.67 4.72 18.06
N VAL A 62 10.38 4.79 17.76
CA VAL A 62 9.48 5.81 18.34
C VAL A 62 9.42 5.68 19.86
N ARG A 63 9.30 4.45 20.41
CA ARG A 63 9.29 4.24 21.88
C ARG A 63 10.61 4.65 22.52
N VAL A 64 11.74 4.25 21.95
CA VAL A 64 13.09 4.59 22.45
C VAL A 64 13.29 6.11 22.44
N THR A 65 12.96 6.76 21.32
CA THR A 65 13.09 8.22 21.21
C THR A 65 12.17 8.94 22.17
N GLN A 66 10.90 8.56 22.29
CA GLN A 66 9.96 9.17 23.26
C GLN A 66 10.44 9.05 24.70
N ASN A 67 11.01 7.91 25.09
CA ASN A 67 11.57 7.72 26.42
C ASN A 67 12.82 8.60 26.66
N ASN A 68 13.58 8.89 25.61
CA ASN A 68 14.73 9.80 25.65
C ASN A 68 14.33 11.30 25.66
N GLN A 69 13.12 11.64 25.22
CA GLN A 69 12.61 13.03 25.18
C GLN A 69 12.26 13.60 26.57
N PHE A 70 12.29 12.80 27.65
CA PHE A 70 12.23 13.35 29.02
C PHE A 70 13.54 14.01 29.47
N SER A 71 14.62 13.94 28.67
CA SER A 71 15.92 14.56 28.97
C SER A 71 16.30 15.73 28.04
N SER A 72 15.40 16.21 27.18
CA SER A 72 15.66 17.44 26.41
C SER A 72 14.55 18.47 26.64
N PRO A 73 14.88 19.67 27.16
CA PRO A 73 13.89 20.73 27.27
C PRO A 73 13.48 21.11 25.85
N LYS A 74 12.19 20.96 25.54
CA LYS A 74 11.62 21.49 24.31
C LYS A 74 11.94 22.98 24.27
N PRO A 75 12.60 23.51 23.23
CA PRO A 75 12.72 24.95 23.08
C PRO A 75 11.30 25.49 22.89
N HIS A 76 10.84 26.24 23.90
CA HIS A 76 9.65 27.08 23.76
C HIS A 76 9.93 28.07 22.62
N PRO A 77 9.04 28.20 21.61
CA PRO A 77 9.12 29.31 20.69
C PRO A 77 8.73 30.58 21.46
N ASN A 78 9.75 31.29 21.97
CA ASN A 78 9.58 32.68 22.37
C ASN A 78 9.37 33.49 21.08
N ASN A 79 8.10 33.69 20.71
CA ASN A 79 7.75 34.79 19.82
C ASN A 79 7.85 36.09 20.64
N SER A 80 9.08 36.55 20.80
CA SER A 80 9.40 37.90 21.26
C SER A 80 9.04 38.88 20.14
N ILE A 81 7.96 39.61 20.37
CA ILE A 81 7.65 40.86 19.68
C ILE A 81 8.79 41.86 19.85
N GLY A 82 9.15 42.53 18.76
CA GLY A 82 10.01 43.72 18.66
C GLY A 82 10.17 44.07 17.17
N THR A 83 9.32 44.92 16.60
CA THR A 83 9.50 46.38 16.46
C THR A 83 10.79 46.76 15.75
N ASP A 84 10.68 47.02 14.44
CA ASP A 84 11.06 48.27 13.79
C ASP A 84 10.18 48.48 12.54
#